data_AF-A0A8J8EBD2-F1
#
_entry.id   AF-A0A8J8EBD2-F1
#
_cell.length_a   1.000
_cell.length_b   1.000
_cell.length_c   1.000
_cell.angle_alpha   90.00
_cell.angle_beta   90.00
_cell.angle_gamma   90.00
#
_symmetry.space_group_name_H-M   'P 1'
#
loop_
_entity.id
_entity.type
_entity.pdbx_description
1 polymer ?
#
loop_
_entity_poly.entity_id
_entity_poly.type
_entity_poly.pdbx_seq_one_letter_code
_entity_poly.pdbx_strand_id
1 'polypeptide(L)'
;MGALDAFSKAFSLVAENKRVYFLVLVAFIVVAFLGFLFPSQTSGLPVKEHLSSNVLFEEYGTTSKTTLIHELELSLLKLFITILVLSLVEYSAVKAYFLSADGEEYSLKELIIEALPKIPGVIIVNILAYLTALLVAVVPVGIIILGAVFLSAGVALLGVFLLFAMIPVLLTFFAIVVPAYVETGNIGAFVEALRLTFRRLPSSFGYGVLIILLGFAVAIAMTPIILPLTMTTANPVIIDLAGAPFDAFLVCFLWAGGVLLYRNFKGIKGRKEEFLY
;
A
#
# COMPACT_ATOMS: atom_id res chain seq x y z
N MET A 1 -5.41 -23.63 6.47
CA MET A 1 -6.25 -23.04 7.53
C MET A 1 -5.77 -21.66 7.99
N GLY A 2 -4.46 -21.32 7.92
CA GLY A 2 -3.96 -20.03 8.41
C GLY A 2 -4.47 -18.76 7.71
N ALA A 3 -4.69 -18.77 6.38
CA ALA A 3 -5.10 -17.56 5.65
C ALA A 3 -6.49 -17.02 6.05
N LEU A 4 -7.50 -17.90 6.10
CA LEU A 4 -8.87 -17.52 6.48
C LEU A 4 -8.95 -17.09 7.95
N ASP A 5 -8.24 -17.78 8.82
CA ASP A 5 -8.19 -17.45 10.24
C ASP A 5 -7.50 -16.11 10.47
N ALA A 6 -6.34 -15.87 9.85
CA ALA A 6 -5.64 -14.59 9.91
C ALA A 6 -6.50 -13.44 9.34
N PHE A 7 -7.20 -13.68 8.22
CA PHE A 7 -8.11 -12.70 7.61
C PHE A 7 -9.30 -12.39 8.52
N SER A 8 -9.95 -13.40 9.11
CA SER A 8 -11.07 -13.20 10.03
C SER A 8 -10.65 -12.49 11.31
N LYS A 9 -9.56 -12.93 11.94
CA LYS A 9 -9.00 -12.32 13.15
C LYS A 9 -8.50 -10.89 12.92
N ALA A 10 -8.09 -10.53 11.70
CA ALA A 10 -7.68 -9.17 11.39
C ALA A 10 -8.81 -8.15 11.59
N PHE A 11 -10.08 -8.49 11.30
CA PHE A 11 -11.21 -7.61 11.60
C PHE A 11 -11.32 -7.32 13.10
N SER A 12 -11.27 -8.38 13.92
CA SER A 12 -11.30 -8.25 15.38
C SER A 12 -10.12 -7.43 15.88
N LEU A 13 -8.92 -7.68 15.38
CA LEU A 13 -7.71 -6.98 15.80
C LEU A 13 -7.76 -5.49 15.44
N VAL A 14 -8.26 -5.12 14.24
CA VAL A 14 -8.46 -3.72 13.86
C VAL A 14 -9.54 -3.07 14.73
N ALA A 15 -10.65 -3.76 14.99
CA ALA A 15 -11.76 -3.24 15.78
C ALA A 15 -11.40 -3.04 17.26
N GLU A 16 -10.58 -3.93 17.84
CA GLU A 16 -10.03 -3.80 19.20
C GLU A 16 -9.07 -2.61 19.31
N ASN A 17 -8.33 -2.30 18.24
CA ASN A 17 -7.27 -1.28 18.22
C ASN A 17 -7.68 0.02 17.51
N LYS A 18 -8.80 0.63 17.93
CA LYS A 18 -9.34 1.89 17.36
C LYS A 18 -8.32 3.04 17.33
N ARG A 19 -7.41 3.06 18.32
CA ARG A 19 -6.34 4.07 18.42
C ARG A 19 -5.37 3.97 17.23
N VAL A 20 -5.01 2.75 16.82
CA VAL A 20 -4.16 2.51 15.65
C VAL A 20 -4.87 2.97 14.38
N TYR A 21 -6.15 2.60 14.21
CA TYR A 21 -6.94 3.07 13.06
C TYR A 21 -6.96 4.60 12.97
N PHE A 22 -7.18 5.30 14.09
CA PHE A 22 -7.17 6.77 14.10
C PHE A 22 -5.80 7.34 13.70
N LEU A 23 -4.70 6.74 14.17
CA LEU A 23 -3.34 7.14 13.78
C LEU A 23 -3.13 7.01 12.26
N VAL A 24 -3.55 5.90 11.67
CA VAL A 24 -3.47 5.68 10.22
C VAL A 24 -4.37 6.67 9.47
N LEU A 25 -5.58 6.92 9.95
CA LEU A 25 -6.50 7.89 9.36
C LEU A 25 -5.92 9.30 9.33
N VAL A 26 -5.34 9.77 10.44
CA VAL A 26 -4.69 11.09 10.50
C VAL A 26 -3.55 11.16 9.47
N ALA A 27 -2.77 10.08 9.31
CA ALA A 27 -1.73 10.02 8.29
C ALA A 27 -2.28 10.22 6.87
N PHE A 28 -3.36 9.51 6.52
CA PHE A 28 -4.01 9.66 5.20
C PHE A 28 -4.61 11.05 4.99
N ILE A 29 -5.20 11.66 6.02
CA ILE A 29 -5.68 13.04 5.94
C ILE A 29 -4.52 14.02 5.70
N VAL A 30 -3.41 13.86 6.41
CA VAL A 30 -2.20 14.68 6.20
C VAL A 30 -1.68 14.52 4.78
N VAL A 31 -1.61 13.28 4.28
CA VAL A 31 -1.16 12.99 2.90
C VAL A 31 -2.12 13.59 1.86
N ALA A 32 -3.43 13.52 2.07
CA ALA A 32 -4.42 14.17 1.21
C ALA A 32 -4.22 15.70 1.20
N PHE A 33 -3.97 16.30 2.36
CA PHE A 33 -3.71 17.74 2.46
C PHE A 33 -2.40 18.18 1.80
N LEU A 34 -1.39 17.32 1.73
CA LEU A 34 -0.19 17.60 0.92
C LEU A 34 -0.53 17.77 -0.57
N GLY A 35 -1.61 17.15 -1.06
CA GLY A 35 -2.13 17.39 -2.42
C GLY A 35 -2.63 18.82 -2.65
N PHE A 36 -3.09 19.49 -1.59
CA PHE A 36 -3.46 20.91 -1.65
C PHE A 36 -2.24 21.84 -1.63
N LEU A 37 -1.24 21.53 -0.80
CA LEU A 37 -0.02 22.33 -0.65
C LEU A 37 0.93 22.19 -1.85
N PHE A 38 0.93 21.03 -2.49
CA PHE A 38 1.71 20.70 -3.68
C PHE A 38 0.75 20.26 -4.79
N PRO A 39 -0.02 21.20 -5.37
CA PRO A 39 -0.91 20.87 -6.47
C PRO A 39 -0.03 20.48 -7.66
N SER A 40 0.02 19.19 -7.95
CA SER A 40 0.45 18.75 -9.28
C SER A 40 -0.57 19.32 -10.25
N GLN A 41 -0.15 20.24 -11.12
CA GLN A 41 -0.98 20.55 -12.28
C GLN A 41 -1.19 19.22 -12.99
N THR A 42 -2.40 18.69 -12.92
CA THR A 42 -2.81 17.63 -13.82
C THR A 42 -2.47 18.13 -15.20
N SER A 43 -1.82 17.28 -16.00
CA SER A 43 -1.42 17.53 -17.38
C SER A 43 -2.63 17.75 -18.29
N GLY A 44 -3.45 18.74 -18.01
CA GLY A 44 -4.05 19.60 -19.01
C GLY A 44 -3.19 20.84 -19.01
N LEU A 45 -2.59 21.15 -20.16
CA LEU A 45 -2.03 22.48 -20.42
C LEU A 45 -2.95 23.53 -19.78
N PRO A 46 -2.45 24.45 -18.93
CA PRO A 46 -3.27 25.58 -18.55
C PRO A 46 -3.52 26.36 -19.85
N VAL A 47 -4.67 26.12 -20.47
CA VAL A 47 -5.17 27.00 -21.52
C VAL A 47 -5.46 28.31 -20.80
N LYS A 48 -4.44 29.18 -20.75
CA LYS A 48 -4.64 30.61 -20.51
C LYS A 48 -5.32 31.15 -21.75
N GLU A 49 -6.63 30.95 -21.83
CA GLU A 49 -7.49 31.66 -22.76
C GLU A 49 -7.50 33.14 -22.32
N HIS A 50 -6.51 33.89 -22.81
CA HIS A 50 -6.59 35.35 -22.80
C HIS A 50 -7.63 35.74 -23.84
N LEU A 51 -8.88 35.89 -23.39
CA LEU A 51 -9.97 36.51 -24.14
C LEU A 51 -9.70 38.03 -24.27
N SER A 52 -8.75 38.39 -25.12
CA SER A 52 -8.71 39.71 -25.75
C SER A 52 -9.36 39.59 -27.12
N SER A 53 -10.47 40.30 -27.29
CA SER A 53 -11.32 40.39 -28.48
C SER A 53 -10.70 39.93 -29.81
N ASN A 54 -11.30 38.89 -30.39
CA ASN A 54 -11.26 38.51 -31.81
C ASN A 54 -9.98 37.91 -32.44
N VAL A 55 -9.01 37.43 -31.66
CA VAL A 55 -8.00 36.51 -32.19
C VAL A 55 -7.67 35.45 -31.13
N LEU A 56 -7.88 34.18 -31.48
CA LEU A 56 -7.54 33.03 -30.64
C LEU A 56 -6.04 32.76 -30.81
N PHE A 57 -5.23 33.27 -29.88
CA PHE A 57 -3.82 32.94 -29.81
C PHE A 57 -3.66 31.67 -28.97
N GLU A 58 -3.47 30.52 -29.61
CA GLU A 58 -2.96 29.33 -28.94
C GLU A 58 -1.45 29.52 -28.74
N GLU A 59 -1.05 29.82 -27.51
CA GLU A 59 0.36 29.90 -27.12
C GLU A 59 0.92 28.47 -27.00
N TYR A 60 1.10 27.79 -28.14
CA TYR A 60 1.82 26.52 -28.19
C TYR A 60 3.31 26.76 -27.99
N GLY A 61 3.85 26.22 -26.91
CA GLY A 61 5.26 25.84 -26.86
C GLY A 61 6.20 26.84 -26.19
N THR A 62 6.00 27.11 -24.90
CA THR A 62 7.11 27.52 -24.03
C THR A 62 6.79 27.16 -22.57
N THR A 63 6.75 25.86 -22.28
CA THR A 63 7.06 25.38 -20.94
C THR A 63 8.57 25.55 -20.77
N SER A 64 9.00 26.64 -20.14
CA SER A 64 10.43 26.86 -19.90
C SER A 64 10.96 25.65 -19.11
N LYS A 65 12.14 25.12 -19.45
CA LYS A 65 12.76 23.99 -18.73
C LYS A 65 12.73 24.18 -17.19
N THR A 66 12.74 25.43 -16.73
CA THR A 66 12.66 25.82 -15.33
C THR A 66 11.34 25.48 -14.64
N THR A 67 10.18 25.51 -15.33
CA THR A 67 8.90 25.15 -14.71
C THR A 67 8.76 23.65 -14.52
N LEU A 68 9.22 22.85 -15.49
CA LEU A 68 9.23 21.38 -15.38
C LEU A 68 10.15 20.88 -14.26
N ILE A 69 11.34 21.49 -14.11
CA ILE A 69 12.26 21.15 -13.03
C ILE A 69 11.63 21.46 -11.67
N HIS A 70 11.00 22.62 -11.54
CA HIS A 70 10.35 23.02 -10.29
C HIS A 70 9.15 22.13 -9.92
N GLU A 71 8.34 21.72 -10.90
CA GLU A 71 7.23 20.77 -10.68
C GLU A 71 7.73 19.38 -10.26
N LEU A 72 8.83 18.91 -10.86
CA LEU A 72 9.47 17.66 -10.48
C LEU A 72 10.02 17.72 -9.05
N GLU A 73 10.68 18.81 -8.67
CA GLU A 73 11.20 19.04 -7.31
C GLU A 73 10.07 19.01 -6.27
N LEU A 74 8.96 19.72 -6.53
CA LEU A 74 7.79 19.73 -5.64
C LEU A 74 7.14 18.34 -5.54
N SER A 75 7.05 17.62 -6.65
CA SER A 75 6.49 16.26 -6.68
C SER A 75 7.37 15.26 -5.90
N LEU A 76 8.69 15.36 -6.05
CA LEU A 76 9.65 14.55 -5.30
C LEU A 76 9.64 14.89 -3.81
N LEU A 77 9.51 16.16 -3.45
CA LEU A 77 9.37 16.59 -2.06
C LEU A 77 8.08 16.04 -1.44
N LYS A 78 6.95 16.13 -2.15
CA LYS A 78 5.67 15.54 -1.73
C LYS A 78 5.82 14.03 -1.50
N LEU A 79 6.39 13.32 -2.47
CA LEU A 79 6.64 11.88 -2.37
C LEU A 79 7.52 11.54 -1.16
N PHE A 80 8.59 12.29 -0.94
CA PHE A 80 9.49 12.11 0.20
C PHE A 80 8.76 12.27 1.53
N ILE A 81 7.97 13.33 1.70
CA ILE A 81 7.18 13.57 2.92
C ILE A 81 6.14 12.44 3.11
N THR A 82 5.44 12.04 2.05
CA THR A 82 4.47 10.93 2.11
C THR A 82 5.14 9.63 2.56
N ILE A 83 6.30 9.28 2.01
CA ILE A 83 7.05 8.08 2.39
C ILE A 83 7.46 8.14 3.86
N LEU A 84 7.94 9.29 4.35
CA LEU A 84 8.31 9.46 5.75
C LEU A 84 7.12 9.26 6.69
N VAL A 85 5.99 9.90 6.39
CA VAL A 85 4.76 9.80 7.21
C VAL A 85 4.24 8.37 7.22
N LEU A 86 4.12 7.74 6.05
CA LEU A 86 3.61 6.37 5.95
C LEU A 86 4.55 5.36 6.62
N SER A 87 5.87 5.51 6.49
CA SER A 87 6.84 4.60 7.12
C SER A 87 6.80 4.68 8.66
N LEU A 88 6.65 5.89 9.21
CA LEU A 88 6.49 6.10 10.65
C LEU A 88 5.23 5.40 11.17
N VAL A 89 4.12 5.60 10.47
CA VAL A 89 2.79 5.10 10.82
C VAL A 89 2.73 3.58 10.67
N GLU A 90 3.33 3.05 9.60
CA GLU A 90 3.40 1.63 9.30
C GLU A 90 4.16 0.87 10.39
N TYR A 91 5.36 1.32 10.80
CA TYR A 91 6.08 0.70 11.91
C TYR A 91 5.26 0.72 13.20
N SER A 92 4.72 1.89 13.55
CA SER A 92 3.96 2.09 14.79
C SER A 92 2.72 1.20 14.83
N ALA A 93 1.98 1.10 13.73
CA ALA A 93 0.79 0.28 13.62
C ALA A 93 1.12 -1.22 13.68
N VAL A 94 2.10 -1.67 12.91
CA VAL A 94 2.53 -3.08 12.91
C VAL A 94 3.00 -3.50 14.31
N LYS A 95 3.81 -2.67 14.99
CA LYS A 95 4.25 -2.94 16.35
C LYS A 95 3.09 -2.97 17.35
N ALA A 96 2.14 -2.04 17.25
CA ALA A 96 0.93 -2.04 18.06
C ALA A 96 0.12 -3.34 17.88
N TYR A 97 -0.02 -3.83 16.65
CA TYR A 97 -0.72 -5.08 16.37
C TYR A 97 0.01 -6.31 16.93
N PHE A 98 1.35 -6.33 16.93
CA PHE A 98 2.10 -7.37 17.63
C PHE A 98 1.81 -7.37 19.13
N LEU A 99 1.97 -6.22 19.79
CA LEU A 99 1.74 -6.07 21.24
C LEU A 99 0.30 -6.43 21.61
N SER A 100 -0.68 -5.94 20.85
CA SER A 100 -2.09 -6.24 21.07
C SER A 100 -2.41 -7.73 20.90
N ALA A 101 -1.81 -8.40 19.91
CA ALA A 101 -1.98 -9.84 19.71
C ALA A 101 -1.36 -10.67 20.85
N ASP A 102 -0.35 -10.13 21.54
CA ASP A 102 0.24 -10.71 22.75
C ASP A 102 -0.50 -10.35 24.05
N GLY A 103 -1.52 -9.49 23.96
CA GLY A 103 -2.29 -9.01 25.11
C GLY A 103 -1.54 -7.95 25.93
N GLU A 104 -0.53 -7.32 25.35
CA GLU A 104 0.28 -6.29 25.99
C GLU A 104 -0.35 -4.91 25.75
N GLU A 105 -0.36 -4.09 26.81
CA GLU A 105 -0.75 -2.69 26.68
C GLU A 105 0.33 -1.90 25.93
N TYR A 106 -0.09 -0.93 25.12
CA TYR A 106 0.82 -0.07 24.39
C TYR A 106 0.39 1.39 24.42
N SER A 107 1.37 2.28 24.38
CA SER A 107 1.18 3.71 24.23
C SER A 107 1.54 4.13 22.80
N LEU A 108 0.59 4.72 22.07
CA LEU A 108 0.85 5.22 20.72
C LEU A 108 2.00 6.24 20.69
N LYS A 109 2.12 7.07 21.74
CA LYS A 109 3.19 8.06 21.84
C LYS A 109 4.56 7.38 21.88
N GLU A 110 4.69 6.32 22.67
CA GLU A 110 5.94 5.55 22.78
C GLU A 110 6.26 4.85 21.46
N LEU A 111 5.25 4.27 20.80
CA LEU A 111 5.42 3.62 19.51
C LEU A 111 5.88 4.60 18.41
N ILE A 112 5.34 5.82 18.37
CA ILE A 112 5.79 6.86 17.43
C ILE A 112 7.25 7.26 17.71
N ILE A 113 7.61 7.42 18.99
CA ILE A 113 8.98 7.76 19.39
C ILE A 113 9.95 6.63 19.01
N GLU A 114 9.54 5.37 19.20
CA GLU A 114 10.32 4.20 18.79
C GLU A 114 10.43 4.08 17.26
N ALA A 115 9.39 4.48 16.52
CA ALA A 115 9.35 4.41 15.07
C ALA A 115 10.29 5.41 14.38
N LEU A 116 10.50 6.60 14.95
CA LEU A 116 11.37 7.67 14.41
C LEU A 116 12.75 7.16 13.93
N PRO A 117 13.58 6.51 14.77
CA PRO A 117 14.88 5.97 14.32
C PRO A 117 14.76 4.78 13.36
N LYS A 118 13.58 4.17 13.23
CA LYS A 118 13.32 2.99 12.39
C LYS A 118 12.80 3.32 11.00
N ILE A 119 12.40 4.58 10.75
CA ILE A 119 11.91 5.06 9.44
C ILE A 119 12.85 4.63 8.29
N PRO A 120 14.17 4.87 8.33
CA PRO A 120 15.03 4.50 7.20
C PRO A 120 15.00 2.99 6.92
N GLY A 121 14.93 2.16 7.96
CA GLY A 121 14.86 0.71 7.81
C GLY A 121 13.55 0.26 7.16
N VAL A 122 12.40 0.85 7.55
CA VAL A 122 11.09 0.58 6.92
C VAL A 122 11.10 0.95 5.44
N ILE A 123 11.63 2.13 5.12
CA ILE A 123 11.77 2.58 3.72
C ILE A 123 12.61 1.58 2.93
N ILE A 124 13.77 1.17 3.46
CA ILE A 124 14.67 0.24 2.78
C ILE A 124 14.00 -1.12 2.56
N VAL A 125 13.33 -1.71 3.56
CA VAL A 125 12.70 -3.03 3.38
C VAL A 125 11.54 -2.96 2.38
N ASN A 126 10.78 -1.86 2.34
CA ASN A 126 9.73 -1.67 1.34
C ASN A 126 10.32 -1.48 -0.07
N ILE A 127 11.37 -0.69 -0.24
CA ILE A 127 12.07 -0.56 -1.54
C ILE A 127 12.57 -1.93 -2.01
N LEU A 128 13.20 -2.70 -1.13
CA LEU A 128 13.69 -4.04 -1.44
C LEU A 128 12.54 -5.00 -1.78
N ALA A 129 11.40 -4.89 -1.11
CA ALA A 129 10.20 -5.64 -1.45
C ALA A 129 9.67 -5.28 -2.84
N TYR A 130 9.58 -4.00 -3.18
CA TYR A 130 9.16 -3.57 -4.52
C TYR A 130 10.12 -4.06 -5.61
N LEU A 131 11.44 -3.95 -5.39
CA LEU A 131 12.44 -4.49 -6.31
C LEU A 131 12.31 -6.00 -6.47
N THR A 132 12.07 -6.72 -5.38
CA THR A 132 11.85 -8.17 -5.41
C THR A 132 10.59 -8.53 -6.20
N ALA A 133 9.49 -7.80 -6.00
CA ALA A 133 8.25 -8.00 -6.74
C ALA A 133 8.44 -7.76 -8.25
N LEU A 134 9.19 -6.72 -8.63
CA LEU A 134 9.56 -6.47 -10.03
C LEU A 134 10.37 -7.62 -10.62
N LEU A 135 11.38 -8.11 -9.90
CA LEU A 135 12.18 -9.27 -10.33
C LEU A 135 11.32 -10.53 -10.52
N VAL A 136 10.39 -10.80 -9.60
CA VAL A 136 9.46 -11.92 -9.72
C VAL A 136 8.55 -11.75 -10.94
N ALA A 137 8.12 -10.52 -11.25
CA ALA A 137 7.28 -10.22 -12.41
C ALA A 137 8.02 -10.34 -13.77
N VAL A 138 9.36 -10.32 -13.80
CA VAL A 138 10.13 -10.55 -15.03
C VAL A 138 9.83 -11.91 -15.64
N VAL A 139 9.58 -12.94 -14.81
CA VAL A 139 9.31 -14.30 -15.29
C VAL A 139 8.04 -14.37 -16.15
N PRO A 140 6.84 -14.00 -15.66
CA PRO A 140 5.63 -14.03 -16.48
C PRO A 140 5.73 -13.08 -17.68
N VAL A 141 6.33 -11.89 -17.53
CA VAL A 141 6.52 -10.95 -18.64
C VAL A 141 7.42 -11.55 -19.72
N GLY A 142 8.50 -12.22 -19.34
CA GLY A 142 9.37 -12.94 -20.26
C GLY A 142 8.62 -14.01 -21.05
N ILE A 143 7.74 -14.78 -20.40
CA ILE A 143 6.90 -15.79 -21.07
C ILE A 143 5.94 -15.13 -22.08
N ILE A 144 5.35 -13.98 -21.74
CA ILE A 144 4.50 -13.22 -22.67
C ILE A 144 5.31 -12.80 -23.91
N ILE A 145 6.49 -12.24 -23.71
CA ILE A 145 7.37 -11.80 -24.79
C ILE A 145 7.77 -12.98 -25.67
N LEU A 146 8.14 -14.13 -25.08
CA LEU A 146 8.46 -15.34 -25.84
C LEU A 146 7.25 -15.80 -26.66
N GLY A 147 6.05 -15.82 -26.08
CA GLY A 147 4.82 -16.15 -26.79
C GLY A 147 4.55 -15.23 -27.98
N ALA A 148 4.79 -13.93 -27.82
CA ALA A 148 4.65 -12.95 -28.90
C ALA A 148 5.69 -13.14 -30.00
N VAL A 149 6.97 -13.33 -29.65
CA VAL A 149 8.08 -13.52 -30.59
C VAL A 149 7.90 -14.79 -31.42
N PHE A 150 7.43 -15.87 -30.80
CA PHE A 150 7.19 -17.15 -31.48
C PHE A 150 5.77 -17.29 -32.05
N LEU A 151 4.97 -16.21 -32.06
CA LEU A 151 3.57 -16.19 -32.54
C LEU A 151 2.70 -17.31 -31.92
N SER A 152 2.99 -17.68 -30.68
CA SER A 152 2.28 -18.72 -29.93
C SER A 152 1.35 -18.09 -28.90
N ALA A 153 0.08 -17.98 -29.27
CA ALA A 153 -0.96 -17.45 -28.39
C ALA A 153 -1.07 -18.22 -27.07
N GLY A 154 -0.88 -19.55 -27.08
CA GLY A 154 -0.94 -20.38 -25.88
C GLY A 154 0.16 -20.04 -24.87
N VAL A 155 1.39 -19.81 -25.34
CA VAL A 155 2.51 -19.42 -24.47
C VAL A 155 2.30 -18.01 -23.93
N ALA A 156 1.83 -17.07 -24.76
CA ALA A 156 1.52 -15.72 -24.32
C ALA A 156 0.41 -15.70 -23.24
N LEU A 157 -0.67 -16.47 -23.44
CA LEU A 157 -1.76 -16.61 -22.48
C LEU A 157 -1.31 -17.23 -21.15
N LEU A 158 -0.41 -18.21 -21.18
CA LEU A 158 0.19 -18.77 -19.97
C LEU A 158 0.94 -17.70 -19.18
N GLY A 159 1.71 -16.85 -19.85
CA GLY A 159 2.42 -15.74 -19.22
C GLY A 159 1.48 -14.73 -18.57
N VAL A 160 0.37 -14.38 -19.26
CA VAL A 160 -0.68 -13.51 -18.69
C VAL A 160 -1.33 -14.16 -17.47
N PHE A 161 -1.69 -15.45 -17.55
CA PHE A 161 -2.27 -16.18 -16.42
C PHE A 161 -1.32 -16.19 -15.21
N LEU A 162 -0.03 -16.46 -15.42
CA LEU A 162 0.97 -16.44 -14.37
C LEU A 162 1.13 -15.04 -13.75
N LEU A 163 1.05 -13.98 -14.55
CA LEU A 163 1.08 -12.60 -14.06
C LEU A 163 -0.07 -12.35 -13.07
N PHE A 164 -1.30 -12.69 -13.46
CA PHE A 164 -2.47 -12.54 -12.59
C PHE A 164 -2.40 -13.44 -11.35
N ALA A 165 -1.91 -14.68 -11.50
CA ALA A 165 -1.74 -15.60 -10.38
C ALA A 165 -0.69 -15.11 -9.36
N MET A 166 0.27 -14.29 -9.78
CA MET A 166 1.28 -13.72 -8.88
C MET A 166 0.79 -12.52 -8.08
N ILE A 167 -0.22 -11.78 -8.56
CA ILE A 167 -0.72 -10.59 -7.84
C ILE A 167 -1.14 -10.93 -6.38
N PRO A 168 -1.97 -11.96 -6.12
CA PRO A 168 -2.31 -12.35 -4.74
C PRO A 168 -1.09 -12.72 -3.89
N VAL A 169 -0.12 -13.42 -4.48
CA VAL A 169 1.09 -13.84 -3.79
C VAL A 169 1.94 -12.63 -3.39
N LEU A 170 2.10 -11.66 -4.30
CA LEU A 170 2.82 -10.42 -4.04
C LEU A 170 2.13 -9.54 -3.01
N LEU A 171 0.80 -9.41 -3.04
CA LEU A 171 0.04 -8.70 -2.01
C LEU A 171 0.29 -9.28 -0.63
N THR A 172 0.35 -10.61 -0.53
CA THR A 172 0.69 -11.28 0.72
C THR A 172 2.12 -11.00 1.16
N PHE A 173 3.07 -11.04 0.22
CA PHE A 173 4.45 -10.70 0.50
C PHE A 173 4.58 -9.28 1.07
N PHE A 174 3.94 -8.29 0.45
CA PHE A 174 3.92 -6.91 0.96
C PHE A 174 3.30 -6.81 2.36
N ALA A 175 2.23 -7.54 2.64
CA ALA A 175 1.60 -7.54 3.95
C ALA A 175 2.53 -8.03 5.08
N ILE A 176 3.48 -8.92 4.80
CA ILE A 176 4.34 -9.54 5.82
C ILE A 176 5.77 -8.98 5.91
N VAL A 177 6.22 -8.18 4.94
CA VAL A 177 7.59 -7.63 4.91
C VAL A 177 7.88 -6.77 6.13
N VAL A 178 7.01 -5.80 6.44
CA VAL A 178 7.21 -4.93 7.60
C VAL A 178 7.02 -5.69 8.90
N PRO A 179 6.01 -6.57 9.07
CA PRO A 179 5.95 -7.45 10.24
C PRO A 179 7.23 -8.23 10.52
N ALA A 180 7.87 -8.78 9.48
CA ALA A 180 9.16 -9.46 9.62
C ALA A 180 10.27 -8.51 10.08
N TYR A 181 10.30 -7.27 9.56
CA TYR A 181 11.27 -6.26 9.95
C TYR A 181 11.07 -5.79 11.40
N VAL A 182 9.83 -5.58 11.83
CA VAL A 182 9.51 -5.14 13.19
C VAL A 182 9.91 -6.21 14.22
N GLU A 183 9.74 -7.49 13.91
CA GLU A 183 10.15 -8.57 14.81
C GLU A 183 11.66 -8.78 14.86
N THR A 184 12.34 -8.76 13.69
CA THR A 184 13.78 -9.11 13.62
C THR A 184 14.71 -7.91 13.78
N GLY A 185 14.24 -6.70 13.51
CA GLY A 185 15.03 -5.46 13.49
C GLY A 185 16.06 -5.38 12.35
N ASN A 186 16.08 -6.35 11.43
CA ASN A 186 17.13 -6.50 10.42
C ASN A 186 16.59 -6.26 9.01
N ILE A 187 17.39 -5.63 8.15
CA ILE A 187 17.02 -5.39 6.75
C ILE A 187 16.78 -6.71 6.00
N GLY A 188 17.45 -7.80 6.38
CA GLY A 188 17.25 -9.14 5.80
C GLY A 188 15.84 -9.72 5.97
N ALA A 189 14.96 -9.07 6.73
CA ALA A 189 13.57 -9.45 6.92
C ALA A 189 12.78 -9.63 5.62
N PHE A 190 13.07 -8.87 4.55
CA PHE A 190 12.39 -9.06 3.27
C PHE A 190 12.67 -10.43 2.65
N VAL A 191 13.86 -11.00 2.86
CA VAL A 191 14.22 -12.34 2.36
C VAL A 191 13.47 -13.41 3.16
N GLU A 192 13.34 -13.22 4.47
CA GLU A 192 12.54 -14.10 5.31
C GLU A 192 11.06 -14.07 4.90
N ALA A 193 10.49 -12.87 4.74
CA ALA A 193 9.13 -12.68 4.23
C ALA A 193 8.94 -13.37 2.87
N LEU A 194 9.88 -13.20 1.94
CA LEU A 194 9.83 -13.86 0.63
C LEU A 194 9.81 -15.38 0.78
N ARG A 195 10.74 -15.92 1.58
CA ARG A 195 10.83 -17.36 1.84
C ARG A 195 9.55 -17.90 2.47
N LEU A 196 8.99 -17.21 3.46
CA LEU A 196 7.74 -17.62 4.11
C LEU A 196 6.57 -17.62 3.13
N THR A 197 6.45 -16.58 2.30
CA THR A 197 5.41 -16.47 1.27
C THR A 197 5.47 -17.63 0.28
N PHE A 198 6.63 -17.90 -0.31
CA PHE A 198 6.77 -18.95 -1.31
C PHE A 198 6.74 -20.37 -0.70
N ARG A 199 7.19 -20.55 0.55
CA ARG A 199 7.06 -21.84 1.26
C ARG A 199 5.61 -22.19 1.56
N ARG A 200 4.75 -21.18 1.75
CA ARG A 200 3.32 -21.34 2.07
C ARG A 200 2.43 -20.88 0.92
N LEU A 201 2.86 -21.11 -0.32
CA LEU A 201 2.26 -20.58 -1.54
C LEU A 201 0.72 -20.69 -1.61
N PRO A 202 0.07 -21.83 -1.29
CA PRO A 202 -1.39 -21.92 -1.32
C PRO A 202 -2.07 -21.00 -0.29
N SER A 203 -1.49 -20.88 0.91
CA SER A 203 -2.01 -20.00 1.96
C SER A 203 -1.78 -18.53 1.60
N SER A 204 -0.62 -18.21 1.01
CA SER A 204 -0.33 -16.86 0.54
C SER A 204 -1.25 -16.46 -0.61
N PHE A 205 -1.43 -17.33 -1.60
CA PHE A 205 -2.37 -17.09 -2.67
C PHE A 205 -3.79 -16.85 -2.13
N GLY A 206 -4.26 -17.70 -1.22
CA GLY A 206 -5.58 -17.56 -0.60
C GLY A 206 -5.75 -16.25 0.17
N TYR A 207 -4.76 -15.85 0.98
CA TYR A 207 -4.80 -14.58 1.70
C TYR A 207 -4.83 -13.38 0.74
N GLY A 208 -3.97 -13.38 -0.28
CA GLY A 208 -3.97 -12.33 -1.29
C GLY A 208 -5.29 -12.19 -2.05
N VAL A 209 -5.95 -13.32 -2.38
CA VAL A 209 -7.29 -13.30 -3.00
C VAL A 209 -8.31 -12.67 -2.05
N LEU A 210 -8.26 -12.99 -0.76
CA LEU A 210 -9.15 -12.39 0.24
C LEU A 210 -8.91 -10.88 0.38
N ILE A 211 -7.65 -10.42 0.31
CA ILE A 211 -7.32 -8.98 0.29
C ILE A 211 -7.87 -8.29 -0.96
N ILE A 212 -7.78 -8.93 -2.14
CA ILE A 212 -8.37 -8.39 -3.37
C ILE A 212 -9.89 -8.28 -3.23
N LEU A 213 -10.55 -9.32 -2.71
CA LEU A 213 -11.99 -9.30 -2.47
C LEU A 213 -12.40 -8.22 -1.46
N LEU A 214 -11.61 -8.01 -0.41
CA LEU A 214 -11.81 -6.91 0.53
C LEU A 214 -11.68 -5.56 -0.17
N GLY A 215 -10.66 -5.38 -1.01
CA GLY A 215 -10.47 -4.16 -1.81
C GLY A 215 -11.69 -3.87 -2.69
N PHE A 216 -12.25 -4.89 -3.36
CA PHE A 216 -13.50 -4.74 -4.12
C PHE A 216 -14.69 -4.38 -3.23
N ALA A 217 -14.86 -5.04 -2.08
CA ALA A 217 -15.95 -4.73 -1.15
C ALA A 217 -15.88 -3.27 -0.65
N VAL A 218 -14.68 -2.81 -0.29
CA VAL A 218 -14.41 -1.43 0.12
C VAL A 218 -14.67 -0.45 -1.01
N ALA A 219 -14.20 -0.75 -2.24
CA ALA A 219 -14.44 0.10 -3.40
C ALA A 219 -15.93 0.24 -3.72
N ILE A 220 -16.70 -0.85 -3.66
CA ILE A 220 -18.16 -0.82 -3.82
C ILE A 220 -18.82 0.03 -2.74
N ALA A 221 -18.40 -0.11 -1.48
CA ALA A 221 -18.92 0.68 -0.37
C ALA A 221 -18.59 2.18 -0.50
N MET A 222 -17.43 2.51 -1.07
CA MET A 222 -16.97 3.88 -1.27
C MET A 222 -17.60 4.56 -2.49
N THR A 223 -18.03 3.78 -3.50
CA THR A 223 -18.54 4.28 -4.79
C THR A 223 -19.65 5.33 -4.66
N PRO A 224 -20.69 5.16 -3.80
CA PRO A 224 -21.76 6.16 -3.66
C PRO A 224 -21.28 7.53 -3.17
N ILE A 225 -20.12 7.59 -2.50
CA ILE A 225 -19.54 8.81 -1.94
C ILE A 225 -18.60 9.45 -2.98
N ILE A 226 -17.73 8.66 -3.60
CA ILE A 226 -16.68 9.18 -4.49
C ILE A 226 -17.17 9.46 -5.91
N LEU A 227 -18.06 8.61 -6.46
CA LEU A 227 -18.50 8.75 -7.85
C LEU A 227 -19.17 10.11 -8.13
N PRO A 228 -20.08 10.63 -7.28
CA PRO A 228 -20.64 11.97 -7.49
C PRO A 228 -19.58 13.08 -7.47
N LEU A 229 -18.59 12.97 -6.59
CA LEU A 229 -17.50 13.95 -6.47
C LEU A 229 -16.62 13.97 -7.74
N THR A 230 -16.29 12.79 -8.28
CA THR A 230 -15.53 12.69 -9.53
C THR A 230 -16.27 13.26 -10.74
N MET A 231 -17.60 13.19 -10.75
CA MET A 231 -18.44 13.70 -11.86
C MET A 231 -18.70 15.21 -11.77
N THR A 232 -18.40 15.85 -10.64
CA THR A 232 -18.76 17.25 -10.35
C THR A 232 -17.58 18.23 -10.44
N THR A 233 -16.50 17.87 -11.15
CA THR A 233 -15.24 18.65 -11.19
C THR A 233 -14.73 19.01 -9.79
N ALA A 234 -15.02 18.17 -8.79
CA ALA A 234 -14.58 18.40 -7.42
C ALA A 234 -13.05 18.43 -7.38
N ASN A 235 -12.50 19.29 -6.51
CA ASN A 235 -11.06 19.36 -6.29
C ASN A 235 -10.53 17.96 -5.90
N PRO A 236 -9.46 17.45 -6.54
CA PRO A 236 -8.86 16.15 -6.22
C PRO A 236 -8.61 15.92 -4.72
N VAL A 237 -8.28 16.98 -3.98
CA VAL A 237 -8.08 16.93 -2.52
C VAL A 237 -9.35 16.50 -1.77
N ILE A 238 -10.53 16.93 -2.23
CA ILE A 238 -11.82 16.56 -1.62
C ILE A 238 -12.11 15.08 -1.87
N ILE A 239 -11.74 14.58 -3.06
CA ILE A 239 -11.87 13.17 -3.42
C ILE A 239 -10.95 12.32 -2.54
N ASP A 240 -9.68 12.71 -2.42
CA ASP A 240 -8.68 12.02 -1.58
C ASP A 240 -9.10 12.04 -0.10
N LEU A 241 -9.64 13.16 0.39
CA LEU A 241 -10.10 13.28 1.78
C LEU A 241 -11.33 12.40 2.05
N ALA A 242 -12.25 12.29 1.09
CA ALA A 242 -13.41 11.40 1.19
C ALA A 242 -13.00 9.91 1.12
N GLY A 243 -11.93 9.59 0.40
CA GLY A 243 -11.35 8.23 0.32
C GLY A 243 -10.53 7.82 1.55
N ALA A 244 -9.92 8.78 2.24
CA ALA A 244 -8.99 8.53 3.35
C ALA A 244 -9.48 7.54 4.44
N PRO A 245 -10.75 7.56 4.90
CA PRO A 245 -11.24 6.56 5.85
C PRO A 245 -11.21 5.13 5.33
N PHE A 246 -11.51 4.93 4.04
CA PHE A 246 -11.52 3.62 3.39
C PHE A 246 -10.10 3.11 3.16
N ASP A 247 -9.20 3.99 2.73
CA ASP A 247 -7.78 3.66 2.57
C ASP A 247 -7.14 3.31 3.90
N ALA A 248 -7.40 4.10 4.95
CA ALA A 248 -6.90 3.82 6.29
C ALA A 248 -7.41 2.48 6.81
N PHE A 249 -8.68 2.15 6.56
CA PHE A 249 -9.27 0.86 6.93
C PHE A 249 -8.58 -0.31 6.22
N LEU A 250 -8.42 -0.22 4.89
CA LEU A 250 -7.79 -1.26 4.08
C LEU A 250 -6.33 -1.48 4.52
N VAL A 251 -5.59 -0.41 4.75
CA VAL A 251 -4.18 -0.47 5.18
C VAL A 251 -4.05 -1.03 6.60
N CYS A 252 -4.90 -0.60 7.54
CA CYS A 252 -4.95 -1.20 8.88
C CYS A 252 -5.22 -2.71 8.81
N PHE A 253 -6.16 -3.11 7.96
CA PHE A 253 -6.48 -4.52 7.75
C PHE A 253 -5.30 -5.30 7.15
N LEU A 254 -4.63 -4.73 6.16
CA LEU A 254 -3.45 -5.32 5.53
C LEU A 254 -2.32 -5.54 6.55
N TRP A 255 -2.04 -4.55 7.40
CA TRP A 255 -1.00 -4.66 8.42
C TRP A 255 -1.38 -5.60 9.57
N ALA A 256 -2.62 -5.52 10.07
CA ALA A 256 -3.12 -6.42 11.11
C ALA A 256 -3.13 -7.89 10.63
N GLY A 257 -3.66 -8.14 9.44
CA GLY A 257 -3.66 -9.47 8.84
C GLY A 257 -2.25 -9.93 8.47
N GLY A 258 -1.37 -9.02 8.05
CA GLY A 258 0.05 -9.28 7.80
C GLY A 258 0.78 -9.77 9.06
N VAL A 259 0.55 -9.13 10.21
CA VAL A 259 1.09 -9.56 11.52
C VAL A 259 0.61 -10.97 11.86
N LEU A 260 -0.70 -11.22 11.78
CA LEU A 260 -1.28 -12.53 12.10
C LEU A 260 -0.78 -13.64 11.17
N LEU A 261 -0.70 -13.34 9.87
CA LEU A 261 -0.22 -14.29 8.87
C LEU A 261 1.27 -14.58 9.05
N TYR A 262 2.08 -13.56 9.31
CA TYR A 262 3.50 -13.70 9.59
C TYR A 262 3.74 -14.61 10.81
N ARG A 263 3.02 -14.34 11.92
CA ARG A 263 3.06 -15.18 13.12
C ARG A 263 2.68 -16.64 12.82
N ASN A 264 1.59 -16.84 12.07
CA ASN A 264 1.16 -18.18 11.66
C ASN A 264 2.22 -18.90 10.83
N PHE A 265 2.84 -18.21 9.86
CA PHE A 265 3.87 -18.79 9.00
C PHE A 265 5.15 -19.15 9.75
N LYS A 266 5.55 -18.34 10.73
CA LYS A 266 6.71 -18.61 11.59
C LYS A 266 6.39 -19.59 12.73
N GLY A 267 5.11 -19.86 13.00
CA GLY A 267 4.67 -20.73 14.09
C GLY A 267 4.72 -20.05 15.47
N ILE A 268 4.71 -18.73 15.52
CA ILE A 268 4.63 -17.95 16.76
C ILE A 268 3.19 -17.99 17.24
N LYS A 269 2.90 -18.77 18.28
CA LYS A 269 1.58 -18.76 18.94
C LYS A 269 1.43 -17.48 19.76
N GLY A 270 0.24 -16.89 19.73
CA GLY A 270 -0.12 -15.79 20.64
C GLY A 270 -0.62 -16.30 21.97
N ARG A 271 -0.44 -15.53 23.04
CA ARG A 271 -0.94 -15.86 24.38
C ARG A 271 -2.46 -16.10 24.39
N LYS A 272 -3.23 -15.42 23.51
CA LYS A 272 -4.68 -15.67 23.31
C LYS A 272 -5.02 -17.02 22.65
N GLU A 273 -4.09 -17.66 21.95
CA GLU A 273 -4.32 -18.96 21.28
C GLU A 273 -4.00 -20.15 22.19
N GLU A 274 -3.31 -19.94 23.33
CA GLU A 274 -3.05 -20.99 24.33
C GLU A 274 -4.26 -21.30 25.21
N PHE A 275 -5.24 -20.41 25.31
CA PHE A 275 -6.43 -20.59 26.17
C PHE A 275 -7.68 -21.10 25.42
N LEU A 276 -7.57 -21.41 24.13
CA LEU A 276 -8.68 -21.91 23.30
C LEU A 276 -8.55 -23.39 22.92
N TYR A 277 -7.67 -24.14 23.57
CA TYR A 277 -7.56 -25.60 23.48
C TYR A 277 -7.67 -26.25 24.85
#